data_AF-A0AAU9RP22-F1
#
_entry.id   AF-A0AAU9RP22-F1
#
_cell.length_a   1.000
_cell.length_b   1.000
_cell.length_c   1.000
_cell.angle_alpha   90.00
_cell.angle_beta   90.00
_cell.angle_gamma   90.00
#
_symmetry.space_group_name_H-M   'P 1'
#
loop_
_entity.id
_entity.type
_entity.pdbx_description
1 polymer ?
#
loop_
_entity_poly.entity_id
_entity_poly.type
_entity_poly.pdbx_seq_one_letter_code
_entity_poly.pdbx_strand_id
1 'polypeptide(L)'
;MENKGKNIEQAQESCYQQWMSLQSQRVPEIKHALAQRRSHEGTAEADSDDKKLRELTQKIIGDFKDYAGKRADLSRRCSSSYYAPSWNTPLENALIWMGGCRPSSFFRLVYALCGSQTEIRVTQFLRNVDGYDYSGSGGASLSDLTAEQLAKINVLHVKVIDEEEKMTKKVSSLQEDAADIPIATVAYAEDHVGEPNIAVDQALEKQEKAMATLLAEADNLRVDTLAKIMEILLPVQAADFLLAGKKLHLSMHEWGTMRDRRRRECIIDGEEDVGGE
;
A
#
# COMPACT_ATOMS: atom_id res chain seq x y z
N MET A 1 -17.18 -30.40 -18.77
CA MET A 1 -16.61 -29.68 -17.61
C MET A 1 -17.28 -28.33 -17.57
N GLU A 2 -18.30 -28.18 -16.72
CA GLU A 2 -18.97 -26.90 -16.50
C GLU A 2 -17.96 -25.88 -16.02
N ASN A 3 -17.89 -24.75 -16.72
CA ASN A 3 -17.12 -23.59 -16.31
C ASN A 3 -17.82 -23.01 -15.07
N LYS A 4 -17.54 -23.56 -13.88
CA LYS A 4 -18.00 -22.99 -12.61
C LYS A 4 -17.48 -21.55 -12.57
N GLY A 5 -18.39 -20.58 -12.77
CA GLY A 5 -18.06 -19.17 -12.69
C GLY A 5 -17.34 -18.89 -11.37
N LYS A 6 -16.24 -18.13 -11.43
CA LYS A 6 -15.53 -17.72 -10.21
C LYS A 6 -16.49 -16.95 -9.29
N ASN A 7 -16.54 -17.31 -8.02
CA ASN A 7 -17.23 -16.51 -7.00
C ASN A 7 -16.56 -15.12 -6.91
N ILE A 8 -17.28 -14.08 -6.48
CA ILE A 8 -16.81 -12.71 -6.37
C ILE A 8 -15.51 -12.62 -5.55
N GLU A 9 -15.41 -13.33 -4.44
CA GLU A 9 -14.18 -13.35 -3.61
C GLU A 9 -12.98 -13.92 -4.37
N GLN A 10 -13.17 -15.01 -5.14
CA GLN A 10 -12.12 -15.58 -5.99
C GLN A 10 -11.70 -14.62 -7.11
N ALA A 11 -12.63 -13.82 -7.63
CA ALA A 11 -12.32 -12.79 -8.62
C ALA A 11 -11.50 -11.64 -7.99
N GLN A 12 -11.83 -11.23 -6.77
CA GLN A 12 -11.10 -10.20 -6.02
C GLN A 12 -9.69 -10.67 -5.63
N GLU A 13 -9.56 -11.89 -5.12
CA GLU A 13 -8.27 -12.51 -4.83
C GLU A 13 -7.43 -12.63 -6.10
N SER A 14 -8.00 -13.15 -7.19
CA SER A 14 -7.31 -13.25 -8.47
C SER A 14 -6.85 -11.88 -8.98
N CYS A 15 -7.62 -10.81 -8.75
CA CYS A 15 -7.22 -9.45 -9.10
C CYS A 15 -6.03 -8.98 -8.25
N TYR A 16 -6.02 -9.26 -6.95
CA TYR A 16 -4.90 -8.95 -6.05
C TYR A 16 -3.63 -9.71 -6.43
N GLN A 17 -3.73 -11.00 -6.71
CA GLN A 17 -2.58 -11.82 -7.09
C GLN A 17 -1.94 -11.36 -8.41
N GLN A 18 -2.77 -10.96 -9.39
CA GLN A 18 -2.27 -10.34 -10.62
C GLN A 18 -1.54 -9.03 -10.35
N TRP A 19 -2.08 -8.19 -9.45
CA TRP A 19 -1.42 -6.96 -9.04
C TRP A 19 -0.07 -7.22 -8.37
N MET A 20 -0.01 -8.16 -7.42
CA MET A 20 1.23 -8.54 -6.72
C MET A 20 2.29 -9.08 -7.69
N SER A 21 1.89 -9.94 -8.63
CA SER A 21 2.77 -10.44 -9.69
C SER A 21 3.33 -9.30 -10.54
N LEU A 22 2.47 -8.35 -10.94
CA LEU A 22 2.88 -7.18 -11.71
C LEU A 22 3.84 -6.28 -10.92
N GLN A 23 3.62 -6.08 -9.62
CA GLN A 23 4.55 -5.34 -8.77
C GLN A 23 5.93 -6.01 -8.73
N SER A 24 5.96 -7.34 -8.57
CA SER A 24 7.19 -8.14 -8.57
C SER A 24 7.95 -8.03 -9.90
N GLN A 25 7.25 -8.10 -11.03
CA GLN A 25 7.84 -7.95 -12.37
C GLN A 25 8.44 -6.56 -12.62
N ARG A 26 7.85 -5.49 -12.08
CA ARG A 26 8.37 -4.12 -12.23
C ARG A 26 9.67 -3.88 -11.46
N VAL A 27 9.96 -4.62 -10.38
CA VAL A 27 11.18 -4.44 -9.59
C VAL A 27 12.47 -4.62 -10.42
N PRO A 28 12.69 -5.73 -11.16
CA PRO A 28 13.87 -5.88 -12.00
C PRO A 28 13.91 -4.87 -13.16
N GLU A 29 12.76 -4.50 -13.74
CA GLU A 29 12.69 -3.47 -14.81
C GLU A 29 13.26 -2.12 -14.31
N ILE A 30 12.81 -1.66 -13.14
CA ILE A 30 13.27 -0.40 -12.55
C ILE A 30 14.76 -0.48 -12.20
N LYS A 31 15.21 -1.60 -11.58
CA LYS A 31 16.62 -1.79 -11.24
C LYS A 31 17.52 -1.72 -12.48
N HIS A 32 17.10 -2.34 -13.57
CA HIS A 32 17.85 -2.34 -14.82
C HIS A 32 17.92 -0.94 -15.42
N ALA A 33 16.80 -0.23 -15.49
CA ALA A 33 16.75 1.14 -16.01
C ALA A 33 17.63 2.10 -15.18
N LEU A 34 17.59 1.97 -13.85
CA LEU A 34 18.47 2.74 -12.95
C LEU A 34 19.95 2.40 -13.15
N ALA A 35 20.29 1.13 -13.34
CA ALA A 35 21.68 0.71 -13.59
C ALA A 35 22.21 1.25 -14.93
N GLN A 36 21.41 1.19 -16.00
CA GLN A 36 21.74 1.78 -17.30
C GLN A 36 21.96 3.29 -17.19
N ARG A 37 21.04 3.99 -16.51
CA ARG A 37 21.15 5.44 -16.34
C ARG A 37 22.42 5.83 -15.57
N ARG A 38 22.85 5.02 -14.59
CA ARG A 38 24.11 5.24 -13.86
C ARG A 38 25.33 5.01 -14.75
N SER A 39 25.35 4.00 -15.62
CA SER A 39 26.48 3.77 -16.53
C SER A 39 26.66 4.87 -17.57
N HIS A 40 25.60 5.62 -17.90
CA HIS A 40 25.62 6.71 -18.87
C HIS A 40 25.63 8.11 -18.22
N GLU A 41 26.02 8.20 -16.94
CA GLU A 41 26.10 9.49 -16.26
C GLU A 41 27.10 10.43 -16.94
N GLY A 42 26.68 11.66 -17.24
CA GLY A 42 27.50 12.67 -17.93
C GLY A 42 27.67 12.45 -19.43
N THR A 43 27.01 11.45 -20.03
CA THR A 43 27.03 11.22 -21.49
C THR A 43 25.77 11.82 -22.16
N ALA A 44 25.78 11.93 -23.49
CA ALA A 44 24.61 12.36 -24.26
C ALA A 44 23.42 11.38 -24.16
N GLU A 45 23.65 10.15 -23.67
CA GLU A 45 22.64 9.10 -23.55
C GLU A 45 21.81 9.24 -22.25
N ALA A 46 22.29 10.04 -21.28
CA ALA A 46 21.63 10.32 -20.02
C ALA A 46 20.20 10.87 -20.19
N ASP A 47 19.99 11.79 -21.13
CA ASP A 47 18.68 12.39 -21.40
C ASP A 47 17.68 11.36 -21.97
N SER A 48 18.18 10.45 -22.82
CA SER A 48 17.39 9.34 -23.35
C SER A 48 16.98 8.37 -22.25
N ASP A 49 17.90 8.05 -21.33
CA ASP A 49 17.60 7.16 -20.21
C ASP A 49 16.66 7.80 -19.19
N ASP A 50 16.79 9.11 -18.93
CA ASP A 50 15.82 9.87 -18.14
C ASP A 50 14.42 9.84 -18.76
N LYS A 51 14.33 9.93 -20.10
CA LYS A 51 13.05 9.76 -20.81
C LYS A 51 12.47 8.35 -20.60
N LYS A 52 13.28 7.30 -20.75
CA LYS A 52 12.86 5.91 -20.48
C LYS A 52 12.38 5.72 -19.03
N LEU A 53 13.06 6.34 -18.05
CA LEU A 53 12.65 6.30 -16.65
C LEU A 53 11.31 6.99 -16.42
N ARG A 54 11.05 8.13 -17.08
CA ARG A 54 9.74 8.81 -17.03
C ARG A 54 8.64 7.93 -17.62
N GLU A 55 8.88 7.33 -18.78
CA GLU A 55 7.93 6.41 -19.44
C GLU A 55 7.62 5.19 -18.54
N LEU A 56 8.63 4.60 -17.92
CA LEU A 56 8.46 3.49 -16.98
C LEU A 56 7.68 3.90 -15.72
N THR A 57 7.97 5.07 -15.16
CA THR A 57 7.27 5.63 -14.00
C THR A 57 5.79 5.88 -14.32
N GLN A 58 5.50 6.46 -15.50
CA GLN A 58 4.14 6.67 -15.98
C GLN A 58 3.39 5.36 -16.19
N LYS A 59 4.06 4.35 -16.76
CA LYS A 59 3.51 2.99 -16.91
C LYS A 59 3.13 2.38 -15.56
N ILE A 60 3.98 2.54 -14.54
CA ILE A 60 3.70 2.04 -13.18
C ILE A 60 2.49 2.75 -12.54
N ILE A 61 2.33 4.07 -12.74
CA ILE A 61 1.13 4.78 -12.29
C ILE A 61 -0.10 4.25 -13.03
N GLY A 62 0.01 4.00 -14.34
CA GLY A 62 -1.03 3.37 -15.15
C GLY A 62 -1.44 2.00 -14.60
N ASP A 63 -0.46 1.14 -14.30
CA ASP A 63 -0.69 -0.17 -13.68
C ASP A 63 -1.52 -0.03 -12.38
N PHE A 64 -1.23 0.99 -11.56
CA PHE A 64 -1.98 1.24 -10.32
C PHE A 64 -3.40 1.77 -10.59
N LYS A 65 -3.57 2.68 -11.56
CA LYS A 65 -4.90 3.14 -12.01
C LYS A 65 -5.77 1.99 -12.46
N ASP A 66 -5.22 1.08 -13.27
CA ASP A 66 -5.94 -0.09 -13.76
C ASP A 66 -6.34 -1.04 -12.63
N TYR A 67 -5.44 -1.24 -11.65
CA TYR A 67 -5.76 -2.03 -10.47
C TYR A 67 -6.86 -1.39 -9.61
N ALA A 68 -6.76 -0.09 -9.33
CA ALA A 68 -7.78 0.67 -8.60
C ALA A 68 -9.14 0.62 -9.31
N GLY A 69 -9.18 0.77 -10.63
CA GLY A 69 -10.40 0.66 -11.42
C GLY A 69 -11.06 -0.73 -11.31
N LYS A 70 -10.26 -1.80 -11.46
CA LYS A 70 -10.76 -3.17 -11.29
C LYS A 70 -11.31 -3.43 -9.89
N ARG A 71 -10.65 -2.90 -8.85
CA ARG A 71 -11.12 -3.01 -7.47
C ARG A 71 -12.43 -2.26 -7.26
N ALA A 72 -12.55 -1.04 -7.76
CA ALA A 72 -13.78 -0.26 -7.68
C ALA A 72 -14.95 -0.96 -8.41
N ASP A 73 -14.67 -1.69 -9.48
CA ASP A 73 -15.68 -2.49 -10.17
C ASP A 73 -16.12 -3.73 -9.39
N LEU A 74 -15.17 -4.44 -8.79
CA LEU A 74 -15.44 -5.63 -8.00
C LEU A 74 -16.06 -5.30 -6.64
N SER A 75 -15.75 -4.15 -6.05
CA SER A 75 -16.25 -3.74 -4.73
C SER A 75 -17.73 -3.42 -4.72
N ARG A 76 -18.32 -3.03 -5.86
CA ARG A 76 -19.77 -2.79 -5.99
C ARG A 76 -20.64 -4.01 -5.66
N ARG A 77 -20.05 -5.21 -5.69
CA ARG A 77 -20.73 -6.48 -5.42
C ARG A 77 -20.47 -6.99 -4.01
N CYS A 78 -19.27 -6.77 -3.48
CA CYS A 78 -18.84 -7.17 -2.14
C CYS A 78 -17.65 -6.29 -1.75
N SER A 79 -17.84 -5.38 -0.80
CA SER A 79 -16.81 -4.40 -0.43
C SER A 79 -16.09 -4.77 0.87
N SER A 80 -16.79 -5.40 1.83
CA SER A 80 -16.21 -5.82 3.13
C SER A 80 -14.99 -6.72 2.99
N SER A 81 -14.95 -7.58 1.96
CA SER A 81 -13.78 -8.43 1.66
C SER A 81 -12.50 -7.63 1.39
N TYR A 82 -12.59 -6.37 0.96
CA TYR A 82 -11.43 -5.50 0.82
C TYR A 82 -10.97 -4.87 2.14
N TYR A 83 -11.83 -4.79 3.15
CA TYR A 83 -11.49 -4.23 4.47
C TYR A 83 -10.87 -5.29 5.40
N ALA A 84 -11.14 -6.57 5.15
CA ALA A 84 -10.49 -7.70 5.83
C ALA A 84 -10.20 -8.84 4.83
N PRO A 85 -9.29 -8.63 3.86
CA PRO A 85 -9.03 -9.60 2.81
C PRO A 85 -8.44 -10.91 3.34
N SER A 86 -8.98 -12.02 2.86
CA SER A 86 -8.52 -13.38 3.19
C SER A 86 -7.17 -13.72 2.56
N TRP A 87 -6.78 -13.02 1.49
CA TRP A 87 -5.50 -13.18 0.79
C TRP A 87 -4.33 -12.40 1.43
N ASN A 88 -4.60 -11.65 2.50
CA ASN A 88 -3.59 -10.96 3.28
C ASN A 88 -3.28 -11.73 4.57
N THR A 89 -2.07 -11.55 5.07
CA THR A 89 -1.68 -12.01 6.41
C THR A 89 -2.39 -11.17 7.48
N PRO A 90 -2.57 -11.67 8.72
CA PRO A 90 -3.11 -10.88 9.83
C PRO A 90 -2.31 -9.60 10.10
N LEU A 91 -1.00 -9.61 9.86
CA LEU A 91 -0.15 -8.42 9.95
C LEU A 91 -0.54 -7.37 8.91
N GLU A 92 -0.73 -7.77 7.65
CA GLU A 92 -1.17 -6.87 6.58
C GLU A 92 -2.57 -6.32 6.87
N ASN A 93 -3.50 -7.17 7.34
CA ASN A 93 -4.85 -6.76 7.71
C ASN A 93 -4.85 -5.77 8.89
N ALA A 94 -3.96 -5.91 9.86
CA ALA A 94 -3.82 -4.96 10.97
C ALA A 94 -3.29 -3.58 10.54
N LEU A 95 -2.65 -3.49 9.36
CA LEU A 95 -2.05 -2.25 8.83
C LEU A 95 -2.85 -1.64 7.67
N ILE A 96 -3.98 -2.25 7.30
CA ILE A 96 -4.80 -1.82 6.19
C ILE A 96 -5.60 -0.56 6.58
N TRP A 97 -5.71 0.38 5.65
CA TRP A 97 -6.54 1.58 5.79
C TRP A 97 -7.48 1.63 4.60
N MET A 98 -8.79 1.40 4.76
CA MET A 98 -9.75 1.34 3.64
C MET A 98 -9.21 0.53 2.44
N GLY A 99 -8.91 -0.74 2.71
CA GLY A 99 -8.48 -1.72 1.71
C GLY A 99 -7.09 -1.54 1.09
N GLY A 100 -6.24 -0.65 1.59
CA GLY A 100 -4.85 -0.56 1.11
C GLY A 100 -3.96 0.20 2.07
N CYS A 101 -2.78 0.65 1.61
CA CYS A 101 -1.90 1.47 2.43
C CYS A 101 -2.51 2.87 2.67
N ARG A 102 -2.14 3.52 3.77
CA ARG A 102 -2.49 4.92 4.01
C ARG A 102 -1.58 5.84 3.19
N PRO A 103 -2.08 6.77 2.34
CA PRO A 103 -1.25 7.62 1.47
C PRO A 103 -0.10 8.38 2.16
N SER A 104 -0.26 8.78 3.43
CA SER A 104 0.76 9.43 4.27
C SER A 104 2.02 8.55 4.45
N SER A 105 1.89 7.23 4.30
CA SER A 105 3.03 6.31 4.28
C SER A 105 3.98 6.53 3.11
N PHE A 106 3.50 7.06 1.97
CA PHE A 106 4.36 7.43 0.83
C PHE A 106 5.35 8.52 1.22
N PHE A 107 4.91 9.53 1.99
CA PHE A 107 5.77 10.61 2.48
C PHE A 107 6.73 10.11 3.56
N ARG A 108 6.27 9.25 4.47
CA ARG A 108 7.14 8.58 5.46
C ARG A 108 8.27 7.83 4.76
N LEU A 109 7.98 7.16 3.65
CA LEU A 109 8.99 6.48 2.84
C LEU A 109 9.99 7.47 2.22
N VAL A 110 9.52 8.58 1.62
CA VAL A 110 10.40 9.65 1.12
C VAL A 110 11.34 10.13 2.21
N TYR A 111 10.81 10.50 3.39
CA TYR A 111 11.60 11.03 4.49
C TYR A 111 12.59 10.01 5.06
N ALA A 112 12.19 8.74 5.19
CA ALA A 112 13.07 7.68 5.66
C ALA A 112 14.24 7.43 4.69
N LEU A 113 13.98 7.43 3.39
CA LEU A 113 15.00 7.23 2.36
C LEU A 113 15.94 8.44 2.27
N CYS A 114 15.40 9.65 2.33
CA CYS A 114 16.18 10.89 2.34
C CYS A 114 17.08 10.96 3.59
N GLY A 115 16.51 10.69 4.78
CA GLY A 115 17.21 10.79 6.06
C GLY A 115 18.32 9.73 6.21
N SER A 116 18.00 8.46 5.95
CA SER A 116 18.99 7.37 6.06
C SER A 116 20.18 7.55 5.12
N GLN A 117 19.94 7.98 3.88
CA GLN A 117 21.02 8.22 2.92
C GLN A 117 21.86 9.45 3.30
N THR A 118 21.24 10.50 3.85
CA THR A 118 21.96 11.68 4.36
C THR A 118 22.85 11.32 5.55
N GLU A 119 22.33 10.53 6.49
CA GLU A 119 23.09 10.05 7.66
C GLU A 119 24.31 9.23 7.26
N ILE A 120 24.18 8.35 6.25
CA ILE A 120 25.29 7.57 5.69
C ILE A 120 26.37 8.53 5.13
N ARG A 121 25.98 9.53 4.33
CA ARG A 121 26.91 10.51 3.75
C ARG A 121 27.64 11.32 4.83
N VAL A 122 26.91 11.81 5.83
CA VAL A 122 27.50 12.56 6.95
C VAL A 122 28.47 11.68 7.75
N THR A 123 28.09 10.43 8.04
CA THR A 123 28.94 9.50 8.79
C THR A 123 30.22 9.17 8.01
N GLN A 124 30.14 9.00 6.69
CA GLN A 124 31.30 8.75 5.84
C GLN A 124 32.22 9.99 5.76
N PHE A 125 31.64 11.18 5.63
CA PHE A 125 32.39 12.45 5.65
C PHE A 125 33.15 12.64 6.97
N LEU A 126 32.47 12.43 8.10
CA LEU A 126 33.08 12.58 9.43
C LEU A 126 34.17 11.55 9.74
N ARG A 127 34.16 10.39 9.06
CA ARG A 127 35.13 9.31 9.28
C ARG A 127 36.45 9.48 8.52
N ASN A 128 36.65 10.54 7.74
CA ASN A 128 37.88 10.80 6.96
C ASN A 128 38.40 9.54 6.24
N VAL A 129 37.51 8.78 5.58
CA VAL A 129 37.97 7.71 4.70
C VAL A 129 38.50 8.38 3.43
N ASP A 130 39.81 8.60 3.39
CA ASP A 130 40.55 9.01 2.20
C ASP A 130 40.24 8.04 1.05
N GLY A 131 39.49 8.51 0.06
CA GLY A 131 39.01 7.71 -1.05
C GLY A 131 37.50 7.84 -1.25
N TYR A 132 37.06 9.06 -1.53
CA TYR A 132 35.69 9.36 -1.92
C TYR A 132 35.39 8.72 -3.29
N ASP A 133 34.98 7.46 -3.27
CA ASP A 133 34.45 6.78 -4.44
C ASP A 133 32.94 7.06 -4.51
N TYR A 134 32.55 7.98 -5.40
CA TYR A 134 31.13 8.22 -5.75
C TYR A 134 30.40 6.95 -6.20
N SER A 135 31.11 5.85 -6.51
CA SER A 135 30.54 4.66 -7.15
C SER A 135 30.22 3.47 -6.22
N GLY A 136 30.57 3.54 -4.93
CA GLY A 136 30.62 2.34 -4.06
C GLY A 136 29.40 2.00 -3.19
N SER A 137 28.42 2.90 -3.01
CA SER A 137 27.22 2.62 -2.21
C SER A 137 25.96 2.89 -3.01
N GLY A 138 25.28 1.82 -3.42
CA GLY A 138 24.17 1.88 -4.37
C GLY A 138 23.04 2.82 -3.95
N GLY A 139 22.90 3.92 -4.69
CA GLY A 139 21.66 4.68 -4.83
C GLY A 139 21.65 6.10 -4.26
N ALA A 140 22.56 6.96 -4.73
CA ALA A 140 22.47 8.41 -4.55
C ALA A 140 21.37 9.00 -5.46
N SER A 141 20.11 8.90 -5.05
CA SER A 141 19.05 9.63 -5.76
C SER A 141 18.09 10.34 -4.81
N LEU A 142 17.61 9.66 -3.76
CA LEU A 142 16.71 10.29 -2.78
C LEU A 142 17.42 11.10 -1.70
N SER A 143 18.73 10.95 -1.56
CA SER A 143 19.57 11.88 -0.78
C SER A 143 19.82 13.21 -1.48
N ASP A 144 19.49 13.32 -2.77
CA ASP A 144 19.68 14.52 -3.57
C ASP A 144 18.36 15.30 -3.76
N LEU A 145 17.36 15.06 -2.91
CA LEU A 145 16.16 15.87 -2.88
C LEU A 145 16.51 17.30 -2.52
N THR A 146 16.12 18.24 -3.37
CA THR A 146 16.37 19.66 -3.11
C THR A 146 15.47 20.17 -1.99
N ALA A 147 15.87 21.26 -1.33
CA ALA A 147 15.04 21.93 -0.33
C ALA A 147 13.66 22.34 -0.91
N GLU A 148 13.63 22.75 -2.18
CA GLU A 148 12.38 23.08 -2.88
C GLU A 148 11.50 21.84 -3.09
N GLN A 149 12.07 20.70 -3.48
CA GLN A 149 11.33 19.44 -3.61
C GLN A 149 10.77 18.99 -2.27
N LEU A 150 11.56 19.03 -1.19
CA LEU A 150 11.10 18.70 0.15
C LEU A 150 9.99 19.64 0.64
N ALA A 151 10.09 20.93 0.36
CA ALA A 151 9.02 21.89 0.68
C ALA A 151 7.72 21.56 -0.05
N LYS A 152 7.79 21.26 -1.36
CA LYS A 152 6.62 20.83 -2.16
C LYS A 152 6.01 19.53 -1.64
N ILE A 153 6.85 18.56 -1.30
CA ILE A 153 6.44 17.27 -0.72
C ILE A 153 5.74 17.50 0.62
N ASN A 154 6.26 18.37 1.49
CA ASN A 154 5.64 18.66 2.78
C ASN A 154 4.28 19.37 2.62
N VAL A 155 4.16 20.34 1.71
CA VAL A 155 2.87 20.98 1.39
C VAL A 155 1.86 19.95 0.89
N LEU A 156 2.29 19.02 0.04
CA LEU A 156 1.43 17.94 -0.44
C LEU A 156 1.05 16.98 0.70
N HIS A 157 1.99 16.65 1.60
CA HIS A 157 1.76 15.77 2.74
C HIS A 157 0.65 16.30 3.65
N VAL A 158 0.70 17.58 4.02
CA VAL A 158 -0.34 18.21 4.87
C VAL A 158 -1.71 18.10 4.22
N LYS A 159 -1.83 18.42 2.92
CA LYS A 159 -3.10 18.30 2.19
C LYS A 159 -3.65 16.86 2.18
N VAL A 160 -2.77 15.88 2.01
CA VAL A 160 -3.17 14.47 2.02
C VAL A 160 -3.63 14.03 3.41
N ILE A 161 -2.99 14.49 4.49
CA ILE A 161 -3.44 14.22 5.86
C ILE A 161 -4.87 14.74 6.07
N ASP A 162 -5.17 15.97 5.63
CA ASP A 162 -6.51 16.54 5.77
C ASP A 162 -7.57 15.69 5.06
N GLU A 163 -7.29 15.19 3.85
CA GLU A 163 -8.19 14.29 3.12
C GLU A 163 -8.30 12.93 3.81
N GLU A 164 -7.20 12.35 4.29
CA GLU A 164 -7.22 11.11 5.06
C GLU A 164 -8.07 11.22 6.34
N GLU A 165 -8.01 12.34 7.04
CA GLU A 165 -8.81 12.59 8.24
C GLU A 165 -10.30 12.68 7.92
N LYS A 166 -10.67 13.38 6.84
CA LYS A 166 -12.07 13.42 6.37
C LYS A 166 -12.59 12.02 6.09
N MET A 167 -11.82 11.20 5.38
CA MET A 167 -12.22 9.84 5.05
C MET A 167 -12.25 8.92 6.28
N THR A 168 -11.29 9.06 7.19
CA THR A 168 -11.25 8.28 8.44
C THR A 168 -12.50 8.56 9.27
N LYS A 169 -12.94 9.82 9.37
CA LYS A 169 -14.21 10.17 10.02
C LYS A 169 -15.41 9.49 9.36
N LYS A 170 -15.47 9.46 8.03
CA LYS A 170 -16.56 8.77 7.30
C LYS A 170 -16.58 7.25 7.62
N VAL A 171 -15.42 6.59 7.65
CA VAL A 171 -15.33 5.17 8.02
C VAL A 171 -15.76 4.95 9.47
N SER A 172 -15.33 5.81 10.40
CA SER A 172 -15.76 5.71 11.80
C SER A 172 -17.27 5.81 11.95
N SER A 173 -17.92 6.75 11.26
CA SER A 173 -19.40 6.82 11.26
C SER A 173 -20.05 5.55 10.71
N LEU A 174 -19.53 4.98 9.62
CA LEU A 174 -20.06 3.71 9.10
C LEU A 174 -19.86 2.53 10.06
N GLN A 175 -18.84 2.56 10.90
CA GLN A 175 -18.63 1.54 11.93
C GLN A 175 -19.63 1.70 13.08
N GLU A 176 -19.94 2.95 13.46
CA GLU A 176 -20.94 3.28 14.48
C GLU A 176 -22.36 2.92 14.03
N ASP A 177 -22.70 3.15 12.74
CA ASP A 177 -24.00 2.82 12.15
C ASP A 177 -24.37 1.32 12.29
N ALA A 178 -23.39 0.43 12.44
CA ALA A 178 -23.63 -1.00 12.66
C ALA A 178 -24.31 -1.30 14.00
N ALA A 179 -24.26 -0.36 14.95
CA ALA A 179 -24.92 -0.43 16.25
C ALA A 179 -26.14 0.52 16.35
N ASP A 180 -26.62 1.03 15.22
CA ASP A 180 -27.78 1.93 15.15
C ASP A 180 -29.04 1.23 14.58
N ILE A 181 -30.13 1.97 14.41
CA ILE A 181 -31.38 1.53 13.82
C ILE A 181 -31.20 1.26 12.31
N PRO A 182 -31.71 0.14 11.77
CA PRO A 182 -32.56 -0.85 12.44
C PRO A 182 -31.80 -1.99 13.15
N ILE A 183 -30.48 -2.11 12.93
CA ILE A 183 -29.68 -3.29 13.31
C ILE A 183 -29.80 -3.59 14.81
N ALA A 184 -29.51 -2.61 15.67
CA ALA A 184 -29.54 -2.81 17.12
C ALA A 184 -30.94 -3.10 17.66
N THR A 185 -31.96 -2.40 17.12
CA THR A 185 -33.35 -2.59 17.57
C THR A 185 -33.93 -3.93 17.16
N VAL A 186 -33.60 -4.42 15.97
CA VAL A 186 -34.01 -5.75 15.52
C VAL A 186 -33.29 -6.82 16.34
N ALA A 187 -31.96 -6.69 16.52
CA ALA A 187 -31.20 -7.63 17.35
C ALA A 187 -31.72 -7.74 18.79
N TYR A 188 -32.31 -6.68 19.35
CA TYR A 188 -32.95 -6.70 20.66
C TYR A 188 -34.35 -7.32 20.66
N ALA A 189 -35.12 -7.12 19.57
CA ALA A 189 -36.53 -7.52 19.51
C ALA A 189 -36.75 -8.97 19.07
N GLU A 190 -35.81 -9.56 18.32
CA GLU A 190 -35.90 -10.94 17.83
C GLU A 190 -35.63 -11.94 18.97
N ASP A 191 -36.46 -12.99 19.07
CA ASP A 191 -36.31 -14.04 20.09
C ASP A 191 -35.06 -14.91 19.86
N HIS A 192 -34.61 -15.03 18.61
CA HIS A 192 -33.44 -15.82 18.21
C HIS A 192 -32.39 -14.94 17.52
N VAL A 193 -31.12 -15.21 17.83
CA VAL A 193 -29.99 -14.44 17.29
C VAL A 193 -29.77 -14.77 15.81
N GLY A 194 -29.76 -13.74 14.97
CA GLY A 194 -29.41 -13.86 13.55
C GLY A 194 -30.55 -14.29 12.64
N GLU A 195 -31.81 -14.15 13.08
CA GLU A 195 -32.97 -14.38 12.22
C GLU A 195 -32.95 -13.44 11.00
N PRO A 196 -33.27 -13.94 9.79
CA PRO A 196 -33.30 -13.12 8.58
C PRO A 196 -34.28 -11.95 8.72
N ASN A 197 -33.80 -10.73 8.51
CA ASN A 197 -34.62 -9.53 8.63
C ASN A 197 -34.35 -8.55 7.49
N ILE A 198 -35.39 -8.24 6.72
CA ILE A 198 -35.30 -7.40 5.51
C ILE A 198 -34.77 -5.99 5.83
N ALA A 199 -35.14 -5.41 6.97
CA ALA A 199 -34.67 -4.07 7.34
C ALA A 199 -33.18 -4.07 7.68
N VAL A 200 -32.71 -5.12 8.36
CA VAL A 200 -31.28 -5.33 8.65
C VAL A 200 -30.50 -5.55 7.36
N ASP A 201 -30.98 -6.42 6.47
CA ASP A 201 -30.33 -6.69 5.18
C ASP A 201 -30.20 -5.40 4.35
N GLN A 202 -31.25 -4.59 4.27
CA GLN A 202 -31.21 -3.29 3.57
C GLN A 202 -30.21 -2.30 4.20
N ALA A 203 -30.10 -2.28 5.53
CA ALA A 203 -29.15 -1.43 6.24
C ALA A 203 -27.70 -1.87 5.96
N LEU A 204 -27.42 -3.17 6.03
CA LEU A 204 -26.11 -3.75 5.72
C LEU A 204 -25.73 -3.56 4.24
N GLU A 205 -26.68 -3.70 3.31
CA GLU A 205 -26.46 -3.38 1.89
C GLU A 205 -26.09 -1.91 1.67
N LYS A 206 -26.72 -0.99 2.40
CA LYS A 206 -26.39 0.44 2.35
C LYS A 206 -24.97 0.68 2.88
N GLN A 207 -24.60 0.00 3.97
CA GLN A 207 -23.25 0.07 4.53
C GLN A 207 -22.20 -0.47 3.56
N GLU A 208 -22.44 -1.61 2.90
CA GLU A 208 -21.60 -2.17 1.83
C GLU A 208 -21.43 -1.19 0.66
N LYS A 209 -22.50 -0.54 0.19
CA LYS A 209 -22.41 0.48 -0.88
C LYS A 209 -21.56 1.69 -0.45
N ALA A 210 -21.68 2.12 0.81
CA ALA A 210 -20.87 3.21 1.35
C ALA A 210 -19.39 2.82 1.49
N MET A 211 -19.11 1.61 1.98
CA MET A 211 -17.77 1.04 2.06
C MET A 211 -17.11 0.90 0.68
N ALA A 212 -17.86 0.48 -0.35
CA ALA A 212 -17.39 0.43 -1.73
C ALA A 212 -17.01 1.82 -2.27
N THR A 213 -17.81 2.84 -1.93
CA THR A 213 -17.55 4.24 -2.32
C THR A 213 -16.29 4.76 -1.65
N LEU A 214 -16.13 4.55 -0.34
CA LEU A 214 -14.93 4.95 0.41
C LEU A 214 -13.67 4.24 -0.08
N LEU A 215 -13.77 2.96 -0.44
CA LEU A 215 -12.66 2.21 -1.02
C LEU A 215 -12.17 2.87 -2.33
N ALA A 216 -13.10 3.24 -3.21
CA ALA A 216 -12.80 3.90 -4.47
C ALA A 216 -12.23 5.32 -4.25
N GLU A 217 -12.81 6.11 -3.34
CA GLU A 217 -12.26 7.40 -2.93
C GLU A 217 -10.82 7.26 -2.40
N ALA A 218 -10.54 6.21 -1.62
CA ALA A 218 -9.24 6.00 -0.99
C ALA A 218 -8.19 5.56 -2.03
N ASP A 219 -8.58 4.71 -2.96
CA ASP A 219 -7.74 4.31 -4.08
C ASP A 219 -7.42 5.48 -5.01
N ASN A 220 -8.40 6.36 -5.29
CA ASN A 220 -8.14 7.59 -6.04
C ASN A 220 -7.15 8.48 -5.30
N LEU A 221 -7.31 8.68 -3.98
CA LEU A 221 -6.38 9.45 -3.18
C LEU A 221 -4.95 8.87 -3.21
N ARG A 222 -4.80 7.53 -3.17
CA ARG A 222 -3.49 6.87 -3.29
C ARG A 222 -2.85 7.13 -4.64
N VAL A 223 -3.59 6.92 -5.73
CA VAL A 223 -3.10 7.09 -7.09
C VAL A 223 -2.73 8.54 -7.35
N ASP A 224 -3.58 9.49 -6.95
CA ASP A 224 -3.34 10.92 -7.14
C ASP A 224 -2.16 11.41 -6.31
N THR A 225 -2.04 10.93 -5.07
CA THR A 225 -0.88 11.23 -4.21
C THR A 225 0.40 10.74 -4.86
N LEU A 226 0.41 9.49 -5.33
CA LEU A 226 1.57 8.92 -5.99
C LEU A 226 1.95 9.73 -7.24
N ALA A 227 0.98 10.06 -8.10
CA ALA A 227 1.20 10.85 -9.31
C ALA A 227 1.80 12.23 -8.98
N LYS A 228 1.24 12.94 -8.00
CA LYS A 228 1.74 14.26 -7.57
C LYS A 228 3.15 14.20 -6.98
N ILE A 229 3.52 13.12 -6.26
CA ILE A 229 4.91 12.93 -5.83
C ILE A 229 5.81 12.78 -7.05
N MET A 230 5.41 12.00 -8.07
CA MET A 230 6.22 11.81 -9.29
C MET A 230 6.37 13.08 -10.13
N GLU A 231 5.43 14.04 -10.03
CA GLU A 231 5.56 15.36 -10.66
C GLU A 231 6.61 16.26 -9.95
N ILE A 232 6.87 16.04 -8.66
CA ILE A 232 7.87 16.78 -7.89
C ILE A 232 9.27 16.21 -8.08
N LEU A 233 9.37 14.89 -8.22
CA LEU A 233 10.64 14.16 -8.30
C LEU A 233 11.25 14.19 -9.70
N LEU A 234 12.58 14.20 -9.76
CA LEU A 234 13.33 13.94 -11.00
C LEU A 234 13.23 12.45 -11.39
N PRO A 235 13.51 12.07 -12.64
CA PRO A 235 13.30 10.69 -13.13
C PRO A 235 13.96 9.62 -12.28
N VAL A 236 15.23 9.83 -11.92
CA VAL A 236 15.99 8.88 -11.10
C VAL A 236 15.38 8.78 -9.68
N GLN A 237 15.01 9.92 -9.09
CA GLN A 237 14.39 10.00 -7.76
C GLN A 237 13.04 9.28 -7.73
N ALA A 238 12.21 9.51 -8.75
CA ALA A 238 10.92 8.87 -8.94
C ALA A 238 11.06 7.35 -9.06
N ALA A 239 12.00 6.89 -9.89
CA ALA A 239 12.28 5.48 -10.08
C ALA A 239 12.81 4.81 -8.80
N ASP A 240 13.75 5.43 -8.09
CA ASP A 240 14.26 4.91 -6.80
C ASP A 240 13.15 4.88 -5.72
N PHE A 241 12.30 5.89 -5.65
CA PHE A 241 11.14 5.91 -4.76
C PHE A 241 10.17 4.76 -5.06
N LEU A 242 9.80 4.57 -6.33
CA LEU A 242 8.91 3.47 -6.73
C LEU A 242 9.54 2.10 -6.47
N LEU A 243 10.85 1.95 -6.71
CA LEU A 243 11.58 0.74 -6.40
C LEU A 243 11.52 0.41 -4.90
N ALA A 244 11.79 1.40 -4.05
CA ALA A 244 11.73 1.24 -2.61
C ALA A 244 10.31 0.90 -2.12
N GLY A 245 9.28 1.59 -2.64
CA GLY A 245 7.88 1.33 -2.29
C GLY A 245 7.43 -0.08 -2.68
N LYS A 246 7.76 -0.52 -3.91
CA LYS A 246 7.45 -1.89 -4.37
C LYS A 246 8.18 -2.95 -3.54
N LYS A 247 9.47 -2.75 -3.27
CA LYS A 247 10.24 -3.65 -2.41
C LYS A 247 9.65 -3.72 -1.01
N LEU A 248 9.26 -2.59 -0.41
CA LEU A 248 8.65 -2.56 0.91
C LEU A 248 7.33 -3.34 0.93
N HIS A 249 6.44 -3.08 -0.03
CA HIS A 249 5.14 -3.76 -0.11
C HIS A 249 5.29 -5.28 -0.26
N LEU A 250 6.12 -5.73 -1.21
CA LEU A 250 6.41 -7.15 -1.40
C LEU A 250 7.09 -7.77 -0.16
N SER A 251 8.02 -7.05 0.48
CA SER A 251 8.68 -7.56 1.68
C SER A 251 7.72 -7.70 2.86
N MET A 252 6.78 -6.77 3.03
CA MET A 252 5.75 -6.86 4.07
C MET A 252 4.92 -8.13 3.94
N HIS A 253 4.54 -8.50 2.70
CA HIS A 253 3.81 -9.74 2.43
C HIS A 253 4.63 -10.98 2.82
N GLU A 254 5.90 -11.05 2.39
CA GLU A 254 6.80 -12.16 2.73
C GLU A 254 7.08 -12.25 4.23
N TRP A 255 7.32 -11.10 4.88
CA TRP A 255 7.52 -11.04 6.33
C TRP A 255 6.27 -11.46 7.10
N GLY A 256 5.08 -11.05 6.67
CA GLY A 256 3.81 -11.50 7.24
C GLY A 256 3.67 -13.03 7.14
N THR A 257 3.87 -13.57 5.94
CA THR A 257 3.74 -15.01 5.67
C THR A 257 4.72 -15.83 6.51
N MET A 258 5.97 -15.38 6.61
CA MET A 258 6.97 -16.03 7.47
C MET A 258 6.58 -15.98 8.96
N ARG A 259 6.02 -14.87 9.43
CA ARG A 259 5.58 -14.74 10.83
C ARG A 259 4.41 -15.66 11.14
N ASP A 260 3.45 -15.78 10.23
CA ASP A 260 2.29 -16.65 10.40
C ASP A 260 2.68 -18.12 10.39
N ARG A 261 3.65 -18.50 9.55
CA ARG A 261 4.22 -19.84 9.57
C ARG A 261 4.86 -20.14 10.93
N ARG A 262 5.72 -19.25 11.44
CA ARG A 262 6.36 -19.42 12.76
C ARG A 262 5.34 -19.50 13.90
N ARG A 263 4.29 -18.66 13.89
CA ARG A 263 3.23 -18.70 14.91
C ARG A 263 2.48 -20.03 14.94
N ARG A 264 2.21 -20.63 13.77
CA ARG A 264 1.55 -21.94 13.67
C ARG A 264 2.45 -23.09 14.13
N GLU A 265 3.76 -22.91 13.99
CA GLU A 265 4.77 -23.87 14.47
C GLU A 265 5.04 -23.74 15.98
N CYS A 266 4.61 -22.65 16.63
CA CYS A 266 4.71 -22.49 18.09
C CYS A 266 3.67 -23.36 18.80
N ILE A 267 4.13 -24.46 19.41
CA ILE A 267 3.36 -25.25 20.36
C ILE A 267 3.24 -24.42 21.65
N ILE A 268 2.01 -24.22 22.14
CA ILE A 268 1.79 -23.83 23.53
C ILE A 268 1.82 -25.15 24.30
N ASP A 269 2.93 -25.43 24.98
CA ASP A 269 2.95 -26.53 25.94
C ASP A 269 1.86 -26.23 26.97
N GLY A 270 0.81 -27.05 26.99
CA GLY A 270 -0.24 -26.94 27.99
C GLY A 270 0.43 -27.01 29.36
N GLU A 271 0.11 -26.06 30.24
CA GLU A 271 0.46 -26.17 31.64
C GLU A 271 0.03 -27.57 32.10
N GLU A 272 1.02 -28.42 32.37
CA GLU A 272 0.78 -29.69 33.04
C GLU A 272 0.04 -29.33 34.33
N ASP A 273 -1.15 -29.91 34.47
CA ASP A 273 -1.97 -29.86 35.67
C ASP A 273 -1.16 -30.49 36.81
N VAL A 274 -0.33 -29.67 37.47
CA VAL A 274 0.32 -30.01 38.73
C VAL A 274 -0.71 -29.79 39.85
N GLY A 275 -1.80 -30.55 39.81
CA GLY A 275 -2.54 -30.95 41.00
C GLY A 275 -1.88 -32.23 41.51
N GLY A 276 -1.13 -32.26 42.62
CA GLY A 276 -1.30 -31.48 43.83
C GLY A 276 -2.22 -32.23 44.78
N GLU A 277 -1.64 -33.27 45.41
CA GLU A 277 -2.11 -34.08 46.56
C GLU A 277 -3.19 -35.15 46.36
#